data_AF-A0A495XA89-F1
#
_entry.id   AF-A0A495XA89-F1
#
_cell.length_a   1.000
_cell.length_b   1.000
_cell.length_c   1.000
_cell.angle_alpha   90.00
_cell.angle_beta   90.00
_cell.angle_gamma   90.00
#
_symmetry.space_group_name_H-M   'P 1'
#
loop_
_entity.id
_entity.type
_entity.pdbx_description
1 polymer ?
#
loop_
_entity_poly.entity_id
_entity_poly.type
_entity_poly.pdbx_seq_one_letter_code
_entity_poly.pdbx_strand_id
1 'polypeptide(L)'
;MTAPRTPGVVRRRPVIHGDPSQIVGPPWTAGLYYFVLLAAAGVDVVTFHQVLMAAVDEKELFLWVMVVGFTVVCLALSHTVGQQARQGVATRHVVGARTAALLCLAGWLALGVAAFVFRWNYAGTDAGSSISIVIEGQETTGGAEADAQERHLSALLFLSLYVATGLVSGVAGYLRHNPAARQYARALARRSKAAAKQARIQSKLAAATELGEAIDRARRQREADWAALEVRCRAAADRLKDETRLALLEKVGPPALPGPATTDRRAEGEDPR
;
A
#
# COMPACT_ATOMS: atom_id res chain seq x y z
N MET A 1 38.60 11.85 -25.94
CA MET A 1 38.32 10.47 -26.38
C MET A 1 37.53 9.76 -25.29
N THR A 2 36.22 9.67 -25.45
CA THR A 2 35.28 9.03 -24.52
C THR A 2 35.03 7.60 -24.98
N ALA A 3 35.35 6.62 -24.13
CA ALA A 3 35.17 5.21 -24.47
C ALA A 3 33.68 4.87 -24.64
N PRO A 4 33.31 4.06 -25.66
CA PRO A 4 31.94 3.64 -25.88
C PRO A 4 31.45 2.78 -24.70
N ARG A 5 30.40 3.24 -24.01
CA ARG A 5 29.70 2.44 -23.00
C ARG A 5 29.09 1.22 -23.69
N THR A 6 29.64 0.05 -23.42
CA THR A 6 29.03 -1.22 -23.79
C THR A 6 27.66 -1.30 -23.13
N PRO A 7 26.57 -1.53 -23.89
CA PRO A 7 25.25 -1.69 -23.30
C PRO A 7 25.28 -2.91 -22.39
N GLY A 8 25.22 -2.66 -21.08
CA GLY A 8 25.19 -3.72 -20.08
C GLY A 8 24.06 -4.68 -20.41
N VAL A 9 24.38 -5.94 -20.64
CA VAL A 9 23.41 -7.01 -20.85
C VAL A 9 22.52 -7.05 -19.61
N VAL A 10 21.32 -6.48 -19.72
CA VAL A 10 20.32 -6.55 -18.66
C VAL A 10 19.93 -8.02 -18.57
N ARG A 11 20.52 -8.74 -17.62
CA ARG A 11 20.10 -10.10 -17.26
C ARG A 11 18.64 -10.03 -16.85
N ARG A 12 17.74 -10.40 -17.76
CA ARG A 12 16.32 -10.54 -17.47
C ARG A 12 16.20 -11.61 -16.40
N ARG A 13 15.78 -11.20 -15.20
CA ARG A 13 15.45 -12.12 -14.11
C ARG A 13 14.36 -13.06 -14.63
N PRO A 14 14.50 -14.38 -14.50
CA PRO A 14 13.47 -15.32 -14.93
C PRO A 14 12.15 -14.96 -14.25
N VAL A 15 11.07 -14.89 -15.06
CA VAL A 15 9.73 -14.60 -14.57
C VAL A 15 9.23 -15.85 -13.85
N ILE A 16 9.27 -15.84 -12.52
CA ILE A 16 8.70 -16.90 -11.69
C ILE A 16 7.19 -16.86 -11.92
N HIS A 17 6.66 -17.86 -12.62
CA HIS A 17 5.23 -18.05 -12.78
C HIS A 17 4.69 -18.57 -11.45
N GLY A 18 4.23 -17.66 -10.59
CA GLY A 18 3.51 -18.01 -9.38
C GLY A 18 2.12 -18.50 -9.76
N ASP A 19 1.72 -19.64 -9.20
CA ASP A 19 0.38 -20.19 -9.38
C ASP A 19 -0.68 -19.16 -8.92
N PRO A 20 -1.57 -18.68 -9.81
CA PRO A 20 -2.59 -17.69 -9.47
C PRO A 20 -3.57 -18.18 -8.40
N SER A 21 -3.64 -19.49 -8.14
CA SER A 21 -4.41 -20.04 -7.01
C SER A 21 -3.93 -19.52 -5.64
N GLN A 22 -2.67 -19.07 -5.53
CA GLN A 22 -2.11 -18.49 -4.31
C GLN A 22 -2.51 -17.02 -4.09
N ILE A 23 -3.28 -16.41 -5.01
CA ILE A 23 -3.75 -15.02 -4.94
C ILE A 23 -5.18 -14.94 -4.36
N VAL A 24 -5.88 -16.07 -4.26
CA VAL A 24 -7.19 -16.13 -3.60
C VAL A 24 -6.99 -15.74 -2.13
N GLY A 25 -7.80 -14.78 -1.65
CA GLY A 25 -7.66 -14.15 -0.35
C GLY A 25 -7.57 -15.14 0.82
N PRO A 26 -7.24 -14.66 2.04
CA PRO A 26 -7.04 -15.53 3.19
C PRO A 26 -8.28 -16.43 3.37
N PRO A 27 -8.11 -17.77 3.35
CA PRO A 27 -9.25 -18.67 3.44
C PRO A 27 -9.96 -18.46 4.78
N TRP A 28 -11.27 -18.68 4.84
CA TRP A 28 -12.05 -18.57 6.09
C TRP A 28 -11.47 -19.41 7.24
N THR A 29 -10.79 -20.52 6.91
CA THR A 29 -10.00 -21.35 7.85
C THR A 29 -8.93 -20.55 8.61
N ALA A 30 -8.48 -19.42 8.08
CA ALA A 30 -7.54 -18.54 8.74
C ALA A 30 -8.14 -17.91 10.01
N GLY A 31 -9.43 -17.59 10.00
CA GLY A 31 -10.16 -17.05 11.15
C GLY A 31 -10.37 -18.10 12.23
N LEU A 32 -10.83 -19.31 11.84
CA LEU A 32 -10.99 -20.44 12.76
C LEU A 32 -9.70 -20.75 13.52
N TYR A 33 -8.57 -20.73 12.81
CA TYR A 33 -7.27 -20.94 13.45
C TYR A 33 -6.93 -19.86 14.49
N TYR A 34 -7.16 -18.58 14.20
CA TYR A 34 -6.88 -17.51 15.17
C TYR A 34 -7.78 -17.61 16.39
N PHE A 35 -9.02 -18.05 16.18
CA PHE A 35 -9.94 -18.32 17.28
C PHE A 35 -9.42 -19.46 18.18
N VAL A 36 -8.99 -20.58 17.60
CA VAL A 36 -8.39 -21.70 18.36
C VAL A 36 -7.13 -21.24 19.11
N LEU A 37 -6.27 -20.45 18.47
CA LEU A 37 -5.06 -19.91 19.11
C LEU A 37 -5.41 -18.95 20.26
N LEU A 38 -6.43 -18.11 20.10
CA LEU A 38 -6.89 -17.19 21.13
C LEU A 38 -7.50 -17.96 22.32
N ALA A 39 -8.27 -19.02 22.06
CA ALA A 39 -8.82 -19.89 23.09
C ALA A 39 -7.70 -20.60 23.88
N ALA A 40 -6.72 -21.18 23.19
CA ALA A 40 -5.55 -21.79 23.82
C ALA A 40 -4.76 -20.79 24.67
N ALA A 41 -4.53 -19.58 24.14
CA ALA A 41 -3.88 -18.50 24.90
C ALA A 41 -4.68 -18.07 26.14
N GLY A 42 -6.01 -18.11 26.07
CA GLY A 42 -6.87 -17.85 27.23
C GLY A 42 -6.70 -18.89 28.34
N VAL A 43 -6.60 -20.18 27.98
CA VAL A 43 -6.31 -21.26 28.93
C VAL A 43 -4.92 -21.08 29.54
N ASP A 44 -3.92 -20.74 28.73
CA ASP A 44 -2.56 -20.44 29.22
C ASP A 44 -2.59 -19.28 30.22
N VAL A 45 -3.29 -18.17 29.92
CA VAL A 45 -3.40 -17.03 30.83
C VAL A 45 -4.03 -17.43 32.18
N VAL A 46 -5.12 -18.19 32.17
CA VAL A 46 -5.79 -18.61 33.41
C VAL A 46 -4.87 -19.51 34.24
N THR A 47 -4.21 -20.47 33.59
CA THR A 47 -3.32 -21.42 34.28
C THR A 47 -2.08 -20.71 34.84
N PHE A 48 -1.44 -19.81 34.08
CA PHE A 48 -0.33 -18.99 34.59
C PHE A 48 -0.75 -18.09 35.75
N HIS A 49 -1.94 -17.50 35.70
CA HIS A 49 -2.46 -16.66 36.77
C HIS A 49 -2.60 -17.43 38.09
N GLN A 50 -3.15 -18.65 38.04
CA GLN A 50 -3.24 -19.52 39.22
C GLN A 50 -1.86 -19.81 39.84
N VAL A 51 -0.87 -20.06 39.00
CA VAL A 51 0.50 -20.35 39.44
C VAL A 51 1.18 -19.13 40.04
N LEU A 52 0.97 -17.95 39.44
CA LEU A 52 1.59 -16.70 39.90
C LEU A 52 0.98 -16.22 41.21
N MET A 53 -0.34 -16.37 41.38
CA MET A 53 -1.04 -16.07 42.63
C MET A 53 -0.51 -16.90 43.80
N ALA A 54 -0.10 -18.15 43.55
CA ALA A 54 0.45 -19.02 44.59
C ALA A 54 1.90 -18.67 45.01
N ALA A 55 2.60 -17.89 44.20
CA ALA A 55 4.03 -17.68 44.34
C ALA A 55 4.40 -16.22 44.68
N VAL A 56 3.53 -15.26 44.35
CA VAL A 56 3.80 -13.84 44.49
C VAL A 56 2.61 -13.15 45.18
N ASP A 57 2.84 -12.62 46.38
CA ASP A 57 1.87 -11.81 47.13
C ASP A 57 1.91 -10.35 46.65
N GLU A 58 1.36 -10.11 45.45
CA GLU A 58 1.27 -8.79 44.84
C GLU A 58 -0.17 -8.45 44.47
N LYS A 59 -0.42 -7.18 44.15
CA LYS A 59 -1.73 -6.73 43.70
C LYS A 59 -2.19 -7.54 42.47
N GLU A 60 -3.42 -8.03 42.50
CA GLU A 60 -4.00 -8.89 41.44
C GLU A 60 -3.82 -8.30 40.03
N LEU A 61 -4.02 -6.98 39.88
CA LEU A 61 -3.84 -6.30 38.59
C LEU A 61 -2.42 -6.44 38.03
N PHE A 62 -1.40 -6.46 38.89
CA PHE A 62 -0.01 -6.65 38.48
C PHE A 62 0.24 -8.08 37.98
N LEU A 63 -0.35 -9.09 38.64
CA LEU A 63 -0.29 -10.49 38.19
C LEU A 63 -0.90 -10.65 36.79
N TRP A 64 -2.10 -10.09 36.56
CA TRP A 64 -2.73 -10.12 35.23
C TRP A 64 -1.86 -9.50 34.13
N VAL A 65 -1.27 -8.33 34.40
CA VAL A 65 -0.38 -7.66 33.44
C VAL A 65 0.85 -8.52 33.14
N MET A 66 1.46 -9.14 34.16
CA MET A 66 2.61 -10.03 33.96
C MET A 66 2.26 -11.26 33.13
N VAL A 67 1.13 -11.92 33.43
CA VAL A 67 0.71 -13.15 32.74
C VAL A 67 0.34 -12.87 31.28
N VAL A 68 -0.42 -11.81 31.02
CA VAL A 68 -0.78 -11.41 29.65
C VAL A 68 0.47 -11.02 28.87
N GLY A 69 1.36 -10.22 29.48
CA GLY A 69 2.63 -9.83 28.87
C GLY A 69 3.50 -11.04 28.51
N PHE A 70 3.65 -11.99 29.43
CA PHE A 70 4.38 -13.24 29.21
C PHE A 70 3.79 -14.05 28.06
N THR A 71 2.46 -14.23 28.05
CA THR A 71 1.75 -15.01 27.01
C THR A 71 1.93 -14.38 25.63
N VAL A 72 1.78 -13.05 25.52
CA VAL A 72 2.00 -12.31 24.26
C VAL A 72 3.43 -12.48 23.76
N VAL A 73 4.43 -12.37 24.64
CA VAL A 73 5.85 -12.54 24.29
C VAL A 73 6.13 -13.97 23.82
N CYS A 74 5.64 -14.99 24.52
CA CYS A 74 5.81 -16.39 24.12
C CYS A 74 5.17 -16.70 22.76
N LEU A 75 3.94 -16.21 22.53
CA LEU A 75 3.26 -16.36 21.25
C LEU A 75 4.01 -15.64 20.12
N ALA A 76 4.47 -14.42 20.37
CA ALA A 76 5.23 -13.65 19.40
C ALA A 76 6.54 -14.35 19.03
N LEU A 77 7.30 -14.85 20.02
CA LEU A 77 8.55 -15.58 19.79
C LEU A 77 8.32 -16.86 19.00
N SER A 78 7.35 -17.69 19.38
CA SER A 78 7.08 -18.91 18.59
C SER A 78 6.62 -18.57 17.16
N HIS A 79 5.77 -17.56 17.02
CA HIS A 79 5.31 -17.12 15.72
C HIS A 79 6.47 -16.61 14.84
N THR A 80 7.40 -15.84 15.40
CA THR A 80 8.58 -15.36 14.65
C THR A 80 9.53 -16.49 14.30
N VAL A 81 9.73 -17.49 15.16
CA VAL A 81 10.47 -18.72 14.81
C VAL A 81 9.91 -19.34 13.54
N GLY A 82 8.59 -19.54 13.48
CA GLY A 82 7.91 -20.05 12.30
C GLY A 82 8.17 -19.23 11.04
N GLN A 83 8.02 -17.90 11.14
CA GLN A 83 8.26 -16.99 10.02
C GLN A 83 9.71 -17.04 9.53
N GLN A 84 10.68 -17.03 10.45
CA GLN A 84 12.10 -17.03 10.13
C GLN A 84 12.57 -18.38 9.58
N ALA A 85 12.04 -19.49 10.10
CA ALA A 85 12.26 -20.82 9.56
C ALA A 85 11.77 -20.91 8.11
N ARG A 86 10.58 -20.37 7.82
CA ARG A 86 10.05 -20.30 6.46
C ARG A 86 10.93 -19.45 5.55
N GLN A 87 11.41 -18.30 6.00
CA GLN A 87 12.34 -17.47 5.24
C GLN A 87 13.67 -18.19 4.96
N GLY A 88 14.21 -18.90 5.93
CA GLY A 88 15.46 -19.66 5.78
C GLY A 88 15.36 -20.83 4.79
N VAL A 89 14.16 -21.39 4.61
CA VAL A 89 13.87 -22.44 3.61
C VAL A 89 13.57 -21.82 2.23
N ALA A 90 12.71 -20.81 2.18
CA ALA A 90 12.22 -20.25 0.92
C ALA A 90 13.24 -19.32 0.23
N THR A 91 14.11 -18.66 0.98
CA THR A 91 15.08 -17.69 0.45
C THR A 91 16.49 -18.03 0.91
N ARG A 92 17.26 -18.68 0.03
CA ARG A 92 18.66 -19.07 0.28
C ARG A 92 19.61 -17.87 0.55
N HIS A 93 19.15 -16.64 0.34
CA HIS A 93 19.98 -15.43 0.36
C HIS A 93 19.71 -14.44 1.50
N VAL A 94 18.78 -14.73 2.43
CA VAL A 94 18.58 -13.86 3.61
C VAL A 94 19.59 -14.23 4.68
N VAL A 95 20.73 -13.54 4.68
CA VAL A 95 21.79 -13.70 5.69
C VAL A 95 21.19 -13.38 7.06
N GLY A 96 21.28 -14.32 8.00
CA GLY A 96 20.81 -14.14 9.38
C GLY A 96 19.40 -14.67 9.72
N ALA A 97 18.60 -15.11 8.74
CA ALA A 97 17.26 -15.65 9.05
C ALA A 97 17.32 -16.90 9.95
N ARG A 98 18.31 -17.79 9.71
CA ARG A 98 18.52 -19.00 10.52
C ARG A 98 18.98 -18.67 11.95
N THR A 99 19.91 -17.73 12.11
CA THR A 99 20.40 -17.33 13.43
C THR A 99 19.30 -16.63 14.22
N ALA A 100 18.51 -15.76 13.58
CA ALA A 100 17.34 -15.14 14.21
C ALA A 100 16.30 -16.19 14.63
N ALA A 101 16.00 -17.19 13.79
CA ALA A 101 15.09 -18.29 14.15
C ALA A 101 15.60 -19.06 15.37
N LEU A 102 16.90 -19.40 15.40
CA LEU A 102 17.51 -20.11 16.52
C LEU A 102 17.50 -19.28 17.81
N LEU A 103 17.79 -17.98 17.74
CA LEU A 103 17.73 -17.09 18.90
C LEU A 103 16.31 -16.95 19.44
N CYS A 104 15.31 -16.80 18.57
CA CYS A 104 13.90 -16.75 18.98
C CYS A 104 13.46 -18.07 19.59
N LEU A 105 13.89 -19.21 19.03
CA LEU A 105 13.57 -20.54 19.53
C LEU A 105 14.22 -20.79 20.89
N ALA A 106 15.49 -20.40 21.06
CA ALA A 106 16.21 -20.50 22.31
C ALA A 106 15.55 -19.62 23.40
N GLY A 107 15.18 -18.38 23.07
CA GLY A 107 14.44 -17.50 23.98
C GLY A 107 13.08 -18.06 24.37
N TRP A 108 12.32 -18.60 23.42
CA TRP A 108 11.05 -19.27 23.67
C TRP A 108 11.22 -20.49 24.60
N LEU A 109 12.16 -21.38 24.29
CA LEU A 109 12.47 -22.54 25.14
C LEU A 109 12.90 -22.12 26.55
N ALA A 110 13.74 -21.09 26.68
CA ALA A 110 14.18 -20.59 27.97
C ALA A 110 13.01 -20.08 28.82
N LEU A 111 12.05 -19.37 28.23
CA LEU A 111 10.84 -18.92 28.92
C LEU A 111 9.95 -20.09 29.35
N GLY A 112 9.77 -21.10 28.49
CA GLY A 112 9.03 -22.30 28.82
C GLY A 112 9.65 -23.11 29.95
N VAL A 113 10.97 -23.28 29.92
CA VAL A 113 11.73 -23.96 30.99
C VAL A 113 11.64 -23.17 32.30
N ALA A 114 11.81 -21.85 32.25
CA ALA A 114 11.68 -21.00 33.45
C ALA A 114 10.28 -21.11 34.07
N ALA A 115 9.23 -21.04 33.24
CA ALA A 115 7.84 -21.23 33.68
C ALA A 115 7.58 -22.62 34.27
N PHE A 116 8.13 -23.67 33.65
CA PHE A 116 8.02 -25.04 34.15
C PHE A 116 8.73 -25.21 35.49
N VAL A 117 9.97 -24.73 35.62
CA VAL A 117 10.73 -24.78 36.88
C VAL A 117 10.01 -23.98 37.97
N PHE A 118 9.47 -22.81 37.64
CA PHE A 118 8.67 -22.02 38.56
C PHE A 118 7.46 -22.82 39.05
N ARG A 119 6.67 -23.38 38.12
CA ARG A 119 5.53 -24.24 38.46
C ARG A 119 5.95 -25.44 39.31
N TRP A 120 7.05 -26.08 38.99
CA TRP A 120 7.57 -27.23 39.72
C TRP A 120 7.88 -26.91 41.19
N ASN A 121 8.44 -25.73 41.47
CA ASN A 121 8.80 -25.32 42.82
C ASN A 121 7.61 -24.77 43.62
N TYR A 122 6.63 -24.13 42.96
CA TYR A 122 5.52 -23.43 43.62
C TYR A 122 4.16 -24.15 43.50
N ALA A 123 4.11 -25.38 42.98
CA ALA A 123 2.86 -26.14 42.86
C ALA A 123 2.26 -26.63 44.19
N GLY A 124 2.96 -26.46 45.31
CA GLY A 124 2.57 -26.98 46.63
C GLY A 124 2.32 -25.94 47.72
N THR A 125 2.43 -24.65 47.42
CA THR A 125 2.05 -23.58 48.36
C THR A 125 0.55 -23.33 48.20
N ASP A 126 -0.21 -23.64 49.24
CA ASP A 126 -1.69 -23.67 49.30
C ASP A 126 -2.37 -22.36 48.86
N ALA A 127 -2.49 -22.14 47.55
CA ALA A 127 -3.40 -21.16 46.99
C ALA A 127 -4.71 -21.85 46.58
N GLY A 128 -5.46 -22.32 47.59
CA GLY A 128 -6.94 -22.36 47.59
C GLY A 128 -7.71 -23.02 46.44
N SER A 129 -7.11 -23.85 45.60
CA SER A 129 -7.82 -24.59 44.54
C SER A 129 -7.45 -26.07 44.57
N SER A 130 -7.61 -26.72 45.73
CA SER A 130 -7.91 -28.14 45.71
C SER A 130 -9.29 -28.28 45.09
N ILE A 131 -9.37 -28.82 43.88
CA ILE A 131 -10.63 -29.35 43.38
C ILE A 131 -10.89 -30.58 44.25
N SER A 132 -11.63 -30.42 45.35
CA SER A 132 -12.08 -31.56 46.15
C SER A 132 -13.09 -32.33 45.31
N ILE A 133 -12.62 -33.37 44.62
CA ILE A 133 -13.50 -34.30 43.94
C ILE A 133 -14.12 -35.16 45.03
N VAL A 134 -15.30 -34.76 45.51
CA VAL A 134 -16.09 -35.55 46.45
C VAL A 134 -16.66 -36.74 45.69
N ILE A 135 -15.97 -37.89 45.77
CA ILE A 135 -16.49 -39.17 45.27
C ILE A 135 -17.16 -39.84 46.47
N GLU A 136 -18.48 -40.05 46.39
CA GLU A 136 -19.29 -40.75 47.41
C GLU A 136 -19.26 -40.12 48.83
N GLY A 137 -19.14 -38.80 48.94
CA GLY A 137 -19.32 -38.09 50.22
C GLY A 137 -18.17 -38.23 51.22
N GLN A 138 -17.06 -38.86 50.83
CA GLN A 138 -15.85 -38.95 51.65
C GLN A 138 -14.79 -38.02 51.07
N GLU A 139 -14.33 -37.05 51.86
CA GLU A 139 -13.14 -36.28 51.53
C GLU A 139 -11.92 -37.20 51.63
N THR A 140 -11.49 -37.77 50.51
CA THR A 140 -10.23 -38.51 50.44
C THR A 140 -9.10 -37.50 50.52
N THR A 141 -8.57 -37.28 51.73
CA THR A 141 -7.29 -36.61 51.92
C THR A 141 -6.21 -37.52 51.36
N GLY A 142 -5.70 -37.18 50.17
CA GLY A 142 -4.56 -37.89 49.57
C GLY A 142 -3.40 -37.89 50.56
N GLY A 143 -2.77 -39.04 50.77
CA GLY A 143 -1.53 -39.10 51.56
C GLY A 143 -0.45 -38.24 50.92
N ALA A 144 0.50 -37.71 51.72
CA ALA A 144 1.53 -36.77 51.26
C ALA A 144 2.35 -37.24 50.02
N GLU A 145 2.41 -38.55 49.73
CA GLU A 145 3.01 -39.09 48.50
C GLU A 145 2.12 -38.87 47.25
N ALA A 146 0.79 -38.93 47.40
CA ALA A 146 -0.16 -38.61 46.32
C ALA A 146 -0.06 -37.14 45.92
N ASP A 147 0.13 -36.23 46.90
CA ASP A 147 0.28 -34.80 46.66
C ASP A 147 1.53 -34.47 45.84
N ALA A 148 2.66 -35.15 46.11
CA ALA A 148 3.89 -34.96 45.34
C ALA A 148 3.70 -35.40 43.88
N GLN A 149 3.06 -36.55 43.65
CA GLN A 149 2.80 -37.07 42.31
C GLN A 149 1.81 -36.20 41.53
N GLU A 150 0.75 -35.70 42.16
CA GLU A 150 -0.22 -34.80 41.55
C GLU A 150 0.43 -33.46 41.12
N ARG A 151 1.31 -32.91 41.96
CA ARG A 151 2.09 -31.69 41.63
C ARG A 151 2.92 -31.88 40.36
N HIS A 152 3.65 -33.00 40.27
CA HIS A 152 4.49 -33.30 39.11
C HIS A 152 3.68 -33.50 37.82
N LEU A 153 2.54 -34.19 37.91
CA LEU A 153 1.64 -34.37 36.76
C LEU A 153 1.07 -33.03 36.27
N SER A 154 0.68 -32.13 37.17
CA SER A 154 0.18 -30.80 36.79
C SER A 154 1.25 -29.95 36.09
N ALA A 155 2.51 -30.01 36.54
CA ALA A 155 3.62 -29.30 35.92
C ALA A 155 3.94 -29.85 34.51
N LEU A 156 3.88 -31.17 34.33
CA LEU A 156 4.05 -31.82 33.04
C LEU A 156 2.92 -31.48 32.06
N LEU A 157 1.68 -31.47 32.53
CA LEU A 157 0.52 -31.07 31.74
C LEU A 157 0.67 -29.62 31.26
N PHE A 158 1.09 -28.73 32.16
CA PHE A 158 1.37 -27.33 31.83
C PHE A 158 2.47 -27.16 30.78
N LEU A 159 3.58 -27.89 30.92
CA LEU A 159 4.66 -27.90 29.93
C LEU A 159 4.16 -28.42 28.57
N SER A 160 3.34 -29.47 28.57
CA SER A 160 2.77 -30.03 27.35
C SER A 160 1.86 -29.03 26.64
N LEU A 161 1.05 -28.29 27.40
CA LEU A 161 0.16 -27.25 26.87
C LEU A 161 0.97 -26.09 26.29
N TYR A 162 1.99 -25.61 27.00
CA TYR A 162 2.91 -24.57 26.52
C TYR A 162 3.56 -24.94 25.19
N VAL A 163 4.09 -26.18 25.10
CA VAL A 163 4.70 -26.70 23.87
C VAL A 163 3.67 -26.81 22.76
N ALA A 164 2.45 -27.30 23.05
CA ALA A 164 1.39 -27.41 22.06
C ALA A 164 0.97 -26.03 21.51
N THR A 165 0.67 -25.04 22.37
CA THR A 165 0.32 -23.67 21.96
C THR A 165 1.46 -23.04 21.16
N GLY A 166 2.70 -23.23 21.61
CA GLY A 166 3.90 -22.79 20.91
C GLY A 166 3.99 -23.40 19.51
N LEU A 167 3.92 -24.73 19.38
CA LEU A 167 4.01 -25.42 18.09
C LEU A 167 2.91 -24.97 17.12
N VAL A 168 1.68 -24.83 17.60
CA VAL A 168 0.55 -24.33 16.78
C VAL A 168 0.86 -22.93 16.26
N SER A 169 1.25 -22.00 17.14
CA SER A 169 1.65 -20.63 16.79
C SER A 169 2.79 -20.59 15.78
N GLY A 170 3.82 -21.41 15.99
CA GLY A 170 5.00 -21.50 15.14
C GLY A 170 4.69 -22.09 13.77
N VAL A 171 3.93 -23.18 13.71
CA VAL A 171 3.48 -23.79 12.45
C VAL A 171 2.64 -22.82 11.64
N ALA A 172 1.77 -22.04 12.28
CA ALA A 172 1.03 -21.01 11.57
C ALA A 172 1.90 -19.85 11.10
N GLY A 173 2.89 -19.43 11.91
CA GLY A 173 3.93 -18.52 11.46
C GLY A 173 4.66 -19.03 10.22
N TYR A 174 4.95 -20.32 10.18
CA TYR A 174 5.63 -20.96 9.06
C TYR A 174 4.76 -21.05 7.79
N LEU A 175 3.54 -21.56 7.91
CA LEU A 175 2.66 -21.82 6.76
C LEU A 175 2.10 -20.52 6.16
N ARG A 176 1.78 -19.52 6.99
CA ARG A 176 1.18 -18.26 6.53
C ARG A 176 2.21 -17.28 5.97
N HIS A 177 3.49 -17.48 6.27
CA HIS A 177 4.52 -16.59 5.77
C HIS A 177 4.82 -16.89 4.29
N ASN A 178 4.05 -16.27 3.40
CA ASN A 178 4.34 -16.27 1.96
C ASN A 178 4.98 -14.93 1.54
N PRO A 179 6.32 -14.85 1.43
CA PRO A 179 6.99 -13.62 1.02
C PRO A 179 6.63 -13.20 -0.40
N ALA A 180 6.31 -14.16 -1.29
CA ALA A 180 5.90 -13.88 -2.66
C ALA A 180 4.55 -13.18 -2.71
N ALA A 181 3.57 -13.62 -1.90
CA ALA A 181 2.27 -12.97 -1.79
C ALA A 181 2.39 -11.50 -1.35
N ARG A 182 3.26 -11.20 -0.36
CA ARG A 182 3.53 -9.81 0.06
C ARG A 182 4.19 -8.98 -1.03
N GLN A 183 5.14 -9.55 -1.77
CA GLN A 183 5.79 -8.86 -2.90
C GLN A 183 4.78 -8.59 -4.03
N TYR A 184 3.91 -9.56 -4.32
CA TYR A 184 2.84 -9.41 -5.30
C TYR A 184 1.86 -8.30 -4.88
N ALA A 185 1.38 -8.30 -3.64
CA ALA A 185 0.49 -7.25 -3.12
C ALA A 185 1.14 -5.85 -3.21
N ARG A 186 2.44 -5.74 -2.88
CA ARG A 186 3.21 -4.50 -3.05
C ARG A 186 3.33 -4.10 -4.52
N ALA A 187 3.56 -5.04 -5.43
CA ALA A 187 3.62 -4.78 -6.86
C ALA A 187 2.26 -4.32 -7.40
N LEU A 188 1.16 -4.93 -6.96
CA LEU A 188 -0.20 -4.55 -7.32
C LEU A 188 -0.54 -3.14 -6.84
N ALA A 189 -0.19 -2.80 -5.59
CA ALA A 189 -0.36 -1.45 -5.05
C ALA A 189 0.47 -0.39 -5.80
N ARG A 190 1.67 -0.75 -6.25
CA ARG A 190 2.49 0.12 -7.11
C ARG A 190 1.88 0.29 -8.49
N ARG A 191 1.35 -0.79 -9.08
CA ARG A 191 0.66 -0.75 -10.37
C ARG A 191 -0.59 0.11 -10.31
N SER A 192 -1.42 -0.01 -9.29
CA SER A 192 -2.63 0.82 -9.14
C SER A 192 -2.27 2.30 -8.95
N LYS A 193 -1.24 2.60 -8.15
CA LYS A 193 -0.73 3.98 -7.98
C LYS A 193 -0.16 4.56 -9.29
N ALA A 194 0.54 3.75 -10.07
CA ALA A 194 1.04 4.15 -11.38
C ALA A 194 -0.10 4.40 -12.38
N ALA A 195 -1.12 3.53 -12.40
CA ALA A 195 -2.30 3.69 -13.23
C ALA A 195 -3.09 4.97 -12.87
N ALA A 196 -3.28 5.25 -11.58
CA ALA A 196 -3.91 6.49 -11.12
C ALA A 196 -3.10 7.74 -11.52
N LYS A 197 -1.76 7.67 -11.43
CA LYS A 197 -0.88 8.75 -11.90
C LYS A 197 -0.99 8.95 -13.41
N GLN A 198 -1.03 7.87 -14.18
CA GLN A 198 -1.18 7.91 -15.64
C GLN A 198 -2.52 8.55 -16.02
N ALA A 199 -3.63 8.14 -15.39
CA ALA A 199 -4.94 8.74 -15.63
C ALA A 199 -4.95 10.25 -15.36
N ARG A 200 -4.31 10.71 -14.27
CA ARG A 200 -4.17 12.14 -13.96
C ARG A 200 -3.32 12.91 -14.97
N ILE A 201 -2.30 12.28 -15.55
CA ILE A 201 -1.47 12.90 -16.59
C ILE A 201 -2.28 12.99 -17.89
N GLN A 202 -3.01 11.94 -18.24
CA GLN A 202 -3.87 11.92 -19.42
C GLN A 202 -4.98 12.98 -19.34
N SER A 203 -5.62 13.16 -18.19
CA SER A 203 -6.64 14.21 -18.03
C SER A 203 -6.06 15.62 -18.16
N LYS A 204 -4.85 15.85 -17.64
CA LYS A 204 -4.14 17.14 -17.81
C LYS A 204 -3.74 17.39 -19.26
N LEU A 205 -3.29 16.35 -19.96
CA LEU A 205 -2.95 16.45 -21.37
C LEU A 205 -4.19 16.80 -22.19
N ALA A 206 -5.32 16.12 -21.94
CA ALA A 206 -6.60 16.40 -22.61
C ALA A 206 -7.07 17.86 -22.38
N ALA A 207 -6.97 18.36 -21.14
CA ALA A 207 -7.32 19.75 -20.84
C ALA A 207 -6.39 20.76 -21.52
N ALA A 208 -5.09 20.45 -21.60
CA ALA A 208 -4.11 21.31 -22.28
C ALA A 208 -4.34 21.34 -23.80
N THR A 209 -4.70 20.20 -24.41
CA THR A 209 -5.03 20.13 -25.84
C THR A 209 -6.31 20.91 -26.15
N GLU A 210 -7.35 20.77 -25.32
CA GLU A 210 -8.61 21.52 -25.48
C GLU A 210 -8.38 23.04 -25.37
N LEU A 211 -7.55 23.48 -24.41
CA LEU A 211 -7.19 24.89 -24.26
C LEU A 211 -6.42 25.41 -25.48
N GLY A 212 -5.50 24.61 -26.04
CA GLY A 212 -4.78 24.95 -27.27
C GLY A 212 -5.74 25.16 -28.44
N GLU A 213 -6.68 24.23 -28.65
CA GLU A 213 -7.70 24.34 -29.69
C GLU A 213 -8.64 25.55 -29.48
N ALA A 214 -8.94 25.91 -28.23
CA ALA A 214 -9.71 27.11 -27.93
C ALA A 214 -8.96 28.40 -28.27
N ILE A 215 -7.65 28.48 -27.97
CA ILE A 215 -6.79 29.61 -28.33
C ILE A 215 -6.68 29.74 -29.85
N ASP A 216 -6.48 28.63 -30.56
CA ASP A 216 -6.40 28.64 -32.02
C ASP A 216 -7.71 29.05 -32.69
N ARG A 217 -8.86 28.66 -32.11
CA ARG A 217 -10.17 29.16 -32.55
C ARG A 217 -10.31 30.66 -32.31
N ALA A 218 -9.96 31.15 -31.13
CA ALA A 218 -10.02 32.57 -30.80
C ALA A 218 -9.09 33.41 -31.69
N ARG A 219 -7.90 32.89 -32.02
CA ARG A 219 -6.96 33.54 -32.94
C ARG A 219 -7.54 33.63 -34.36
N ARG A 220 -8.09 32.53 -34.88
CA ARG A 220 -8.75 32.53 -36.20
C ARG A 220 -9.94 33.49 -36.25
N GLN A 221 -10.73 33.57 -35.18
CA GLN A 221 -11.83 34.54 -35.08
C GLN A 221 -11.30 35.98 -35.12
N ARG A 222 -10.27 36.31 -34.33
CA ARG A 222 -9.65 37.65 -34.35
C ARG A 222 -9.07 38.01 -35.71
N GLU A 223 -8.43 37.07 -36.39
CA GLU A 223 -7.90 37.28 -37.75
C GLU A 223 -9.03 37.54 -38.75
N ALA A 224 -10.14 36.80 -38.66
CA ALA A 224 -11.33 37.05 -39.49
C ALA A 224 -12.00 38.40 -39.19
N ASP A 225 -12.13 38.76 -37.91
CA ASP A 225 -12.69 40.04 -37.47
C ASP A 225 -11.83 41.21 -37.94
N TRP A 226 -10.50 41.07 -37.87
CA TRP A 226 -9.56 42.07 -38.35
C TRP A 226 -9.65 42.27 -39.86
N ALA A 227 -9.71 41.17 -40.62
CA ALA A 227 -9.90 41.23 -42.07
C ALA A 227 -11.24 41.91 -42.43
N ALA A 228 -12.32 41.59 -41.71
CA ALA A 228 -13.62 42.23 -41.90
C ALA A 228 -13.58 43.73 -41.57
N LEU A 229 -12.87 44.12 -40.52
CA LEU A 229 -12.67 45.53 -40.14
C LEU A 229 -11.89 46.29 -41.21
N GLU A 230 -10.82 45.70 -41.76
CA GLU A 230 -10.02 46.30 -42.83
C GLU A 230 -10.86 46.59 -44.08
N VAL A 231 -11.72 45.64 -44.48
CA VAL A 231 -12.67 45.83 -45.59
C VAL A 231 -13.64 46.99 -45.31
N ARG A 232 -14.18 47.08 -44.08
CA ARG A 232 -15.08 48.17 -43.69
C ARG A 232 -14.39 49.53 -43.70
N CYS A 233 -13.17 49.61 -43.16
CA CYS A 233 -12.38 50.84 -43.14
C CYS A 233 -12.03 51.32 -44.55
N ARG A 234 -11.64 50.41 -45.46
CA ARG A 234 -11.39 50.74 -46.88
C ARG A 234 -12.66 51.26 -47.55
N ALA A 235 -13.79 50.57 -47.40
CA ALA A 235 -15.06 51.00 -47.95
C ALA A 235 -15.51 52.38 -47.41
N ALA A 236 -15.29 52.66 -46.12
CA ALA A 236 -15.58 53.95 -45.52
C ALA A 236 -14.65 55.05 -46.06
N ALA A 237 -13.35 54.76 -46.22
CA ALA A 237 -12.39 55.68 -46.81
C ALA A 237 -12.74 56.02 -48.27
N ASP A 238 -13.18 55.04 -49.05
CA ASP A 238 -13.59 55.26 -50.44
C ASP A 238 -14.87 56.11 -50.53
N ARG A 239 -15.85 55.90 -49.63
CA ARG A 239 -17.02 56.78 -49.51
C ARG A 239 -16.64 58.23 -49.22
N LEU A 240 -15.74 58.46 -48.26
CA LEU A 240 -15.24 59.80 -47.93
C LEU A 240 -14.51 60.45 -49.11
N LYS A 241 -13.75 59.69 -49.91
CA LYS A 241 -13.10 60.21 -51.14
C LYS A 241 -14.13 60.62 -52.20
N ASP A 242 -15.19 59.83 -52.38
CA ASP A 242 -16.23 60.14 -53.34
C ASP A 242 -17.06 61.37 -52.90
N GLU A 243 -17.41 61.47 -51.62
CA GLU A 243 -18.08 62.64 -51.05
C GLU A 243 -17.24 63.93 -51.19
N THR A 244 -15.93 63.85 -50.89
CA THR A 244 -15.02 65.01 -51.05
C THR A 244 -14.81 65.40 -52.51
N ARG A 245 -14.77 64.44 -53.44
CA ARG A 245 -14.74 64.72 -54.89
C ARG A 245 -16.01 65.46 -55.33
N LEU A 246 -17.18 65.02 -54.87
CA LEU A 246 -18.45 65.70 -55.17
C LEU A 246 -18.47 67.13 -54.61
N ALA A 247 -18.06 67.32 -53.35
CA ALA A 247 -17.99 68.64 -52.74
C ALA A 247 -16.97 69.58 -53.42
N LEU A 248 -15.85 69.04 -53.91
CA LEU A 248 -14.88 69.81 -54.69
C LEU A 248 -15.45 70.22 -56.05
N LEU A 249 -16.15 69.33 -56.75
CA LEU A 249 -16.81 69.65 -58.03
C LEU A 249 -17.90 70.72 -57.86
N GLU A 250 -18.66 70.66 -56.76
CA GLU A 250 -19.64 71.69 -56.42
C GLU A 250 -18.98 73.06 -56.18
N LYS A 251 -17.84 73.08 -55.49
CA LYS A 251 -17.14 74.33 -55.13
C LYS A 251 -16.31 74.94 -56.26
N VAL A 252 -15.73 74.13 -57.15
CA VAL A 252 -14.91 74.59 -58.28
C VAL A 252 -15.78 75.21 -59.39
N GLY A 253 -17.10 74.99 -59.37
CA GLY A 253 -18.01 75.43 -60.41
C GLY A 253 -17.81 74.63 -61.71
N PRO A 254 -18.80 74.60 -62.61
CA PRO A 254 -18.66 73.85 -63.86
C PRO A 254 -17.39 74.33 -64.55
N PRO A 255 -16.50 73.42 -65.00
CA PRO A 255 -15.35 73.83 -65.78
C PRO A 255 -15.88 74.68 -66.92
N ALA A 256 -15.42 75.93 -66.99
CA ALA A 256 -15.77 76.84 -68.08
C ALA A 256 -15.57 76.05 -69.37
N LEU A 257 -16.68 75.73 -70.06
CA LEU A 257 -16.68 74.90 -71.25
C LEU A 257 -15.53 75.38 -72.14
N PRO A 258 -14.52 74.54 -72.41
CA PRO A 258 -13.53 74.91 -73.40
C PRO A 258 -14.31 75.17 -74.69
N GLY A 259 -14.20 76.40 -75.19
CA GLY A 259 -14.77 76.78 -76.46
C GLY A 259 -14.38 75.77 -77.54
N PRO A 260 -15.19 75.63 -78.59
CA PRO A 260 -15.08 74.57 -79.60
C PRO A 260 -13.62 74.42 -80.04
N ALA A 261 -12.98 73.33 -79.59
CA ALA A 261 -11.68 72.94 -80.05
C ALA A 261 -11.82 72.62 -81.54
N THR A 262 -11.34 73.56 -82.35
CA THR A 262 -11.04 73.36 -83.76
C THR A 262 -10.34 72.02 -83.93
N THR A 263 -10.99 71.14 -84.70
CA THR A 263 -10.39 69.98 -85.35
C THR A 263 -9.10 70.40 -86.05
N ASP A 264 -7.95 70.24 -85.40
CA ASP A 264 -6.69 70.14 -86.11
C ASP A 264 -6.38 68.67 -86.34
N ARG A 265 -6.32 68.36 -87.63
CA ARG A 265 -6.26 67.06 -88.25
C ARG A 265 -4.80 66.85 -88.60
N ARG A 266 -4.04 66.18 -87.73
CA ARG A 266 -2.70 65.67 -88.04
C ARG A 266 -2.59 64.31 -87.36
N ALA A 267 -2.84 63.22 -88.09
CA ALA A 267 -1.82 62.47 -88.84
C ALA A 267 -0.63 62.21 -87.91
N GLU A 268 -0.36 61.00 -87.43
CA GLU A 268 -0.05 59.73 -88.10
C GLU A 268 1.06 59.13 -87.22
N GLY A 269 1.22 57.81 -87.15
CA GLY A 269 2.41 57.18 -86.56
C GLY A 269 2.09 56.36 -85.31
N GLU A 270 1.57 55.13 -85.42
CA GLU A 270 2.33 53.92 -85.76
C GLU A 270 2.86 53.20 -84.49
N ASP A 271 2.23 52.05 -84.25
CA ASP A 271 2.66 50.81 -83.58
C ASP A 271 4.21 50.57 -83.67
N PRO A 272 4.90 49.71 -82.88
CA PRO A 272 4.35 48.48 -82.31
C PRO A 272 4.97 47.87 -81.03
N ARG A 273 4.27 46.82 -80.56
CA ARG A 273 4.68 45.65 -79.72
C ARG A 273 4.55 45.73 -78.20
#